data_AF-A0A1S3IMI5-F1
#
_entry.id   AF-A0A1S3IMI5-F1
#
_cell.length_a   1.000
_cell.length_b   1.000
_cell.length_c   1.000
_cell.angle_alpha   90.00
_cell.angle_beta   90.00
_cell.angle_gamma   90.00
#
_symmetry.space_group_name_H-M   'P 1'
#
loop_
_entity.id
_entity.type
_entity.pdbx_description
1 polymer ?
#
loop_
_entity_poly.entity_id
_entity_poly.type
_entity_poly.pdbx_seq_one_letter_code
_entity_poly.pdbx_strand_id
1 'polypeptide(L)'
;MCIKELMFNIHWIQIGSQLETQLREENIDVVQSLFFKANDIDKQMAKLKESGAKIILHHSSADGIEMVEVFCQAYKHGLYGKDYVWISAIQEVRNYWSHSMELSALNFTRCTVDEIVTAMESSFQTFRMDAFEAYELEQQFHMAISGRDPHRIWQEMQEQSWAQYPYIKPLYFQVAYDAVWAAALAINGSLDRIPKSVLENFTYEDLDYVTEILNQELMKLEFFGASGPVSFSKEGNRLSVIAIEQIFNGSAKAIGIYDQKTQDITWSVAANQIWRETGGKAPLAGYRQVYESRLISEIIRLTYCVVAAVAIVGAILLILFTIFKWKTKLIQNSWPVMNITIAIGCILIDISILLAGFDATSTSNAQSTCQGSTWLFILGFTLCYGTMLVKMWGIFRFYRNNVEWGIKAELRLLTAVAIMLCIDLLLLLLWQLTDPLLVFRVELAPVTNEAEGLVVIPVLFQCTSYGTMGWTIAFFTFKGLMLLVSICLIWPAWVMSIRNSIGDSSHIGLAMVCVVLAAIVGVPVSILVQDQPTVRYGVIGGFTLICTIAIVLLILVPKLIAYRKGDMEPTLLSPMRLIIDEFVEDLDSGKHNASNESRGQDGEVDAREMNVAHNVDQNEIKIENGHHSNGYF
;
A
#
# COMPACT_ATOMS: atom_id res chain seq x y z
N MET A 1 -27.46 -0.66 46.96
CA MET A 1 -26.70 -0.15 45.80
C MET A 1 -26.39 -1.30 44.86
N CYS A 2 -25.25 -1.98 44.98
CA CYS A 2 -24.70 -3.03 44.11
C CYS A 2 -25.62 -3.63 43.01
N ILE A 3 -26.73 -4.30 43.34
CA ILE A 3 -27.63 -4.93 42.35
C ILE A 3 -28.24 -3.91 41.36
N LYS A 4 -28.61 -2.69 41.79
CA LYS A 4 -29.12 -1.65 40.88
C LYS A 4 -28.04 -1.18 39.90
N GLU A 5 -26.83 -0.94 40.39
CA GLU A 5 -25.69 -0.53 39.56
C GLU A 5 -25.33 -1.64 38.56
N LEU A 6 -25.39 -2.91 38.98
CA LEU A 6 -25.13 -4.06 38.12
C LEU A 6 -26.15 -4.16 36.98
N MET A 7 -27.45 -4.09 37.27
CA MET A 7 -28.51 -4.15 36.25
C MET A 7 -28.47 -2.94 35.30
N PHE A 8 -28.16 -1.74 35.81
CA PHE A 8 -28.04 -0.54 34.98
C PHE A 8 -26.90 -0.65 33.96
N ASN A 9 -25.72 -1.15 34.38
CA ASN A 9 -24.60 -1.40 33.47
C ASN A 9 -24.93 -2.47 32.40
N ILE A 10 -25.65 -3.54 32.78
CA ILE A 10 -26.06 -4.60 31.84
C ILE A 10 -26.99 -4.03 30.75
N HIS A 11 -27.94 -3.16 31.12
CA HIS A 11 -28.89 -2.58 30.18
C HIS A 11 -28.21 -1.72 29.10
N TRP A 12 -27.24 -0.89 29.47
CA TRP A 12 -26.49 -0.07 28.51
C TRP A 12 -25.63 -0.90 27.55
N ILE A 13 -25.01 -1.98 28.03
CA ILE A 13 -24.27 -2.92 27.16
C ILE A 13 -25.21 -3.61 26.17
N GLN A 14 -26.43 -3.97 26.61
CA GLN A 14 -27.45 -4.56 25.74
C GLN A 14 -27.93 -3.58 24.66
N ILE A 15 -28.17 -2.31 25.01
CA ILE A 15 -28.55 -1.26 24.04
C ILE A 15 -27.46 -1.09 22.98
N GLY A 16 -26.18 -1.00 23.38
CA GLY A 16 -25.06 -0.90 22.45
C GLY A 16 -24.98 -2.08 21.49
N SER A 17 -25.13 -3.31 21.99
CA SER A 17 -25.11 -4.53 21.15
C SER A 17 -26.31 -4.64 20.21
N GLN A 18 -27.48 -4.12 20.59
CA GLN A 18 -28.67 -4.08 19.73
C GLN A 18 -28.49 -3.03 18.62
N LEU A 19 -27.98 -1.85 18.96
CA LEU A 19 -27.66 -0.80 18.00
C LEU A 19 -26.60 -1.25 16.98
N GLU A 20 -25.53 -1.92 17.42
CA GLU A 20 -24.54 -2.53 16.51
C GLU A 20 -25.14 -3.52 15.52
N THR A 21 -26.22 -4.22 15.89
CA THR A 21 -26.88 -5.19 15.02
C THR A 21 -27.72 -4.45 13.98
N GLN A 22 -28.56 -3.49 14.40
CA GLN A 22 -29.41 -2.69 13.53
C GLN A 22 -28.60 -1.85 12.52
N LEU A 23 -27.46 -1.29 12.95
CA LEU A 23 -26.56 -0.56 12.05
C LEU A 23 -26.00 -1.47 10.95
N ARG A 24 -25.61 -2.71 11.26
CA ARG A 24 -25.11 -3.69 10.27
C ARG A 24 -26.21 -4.13 9.30
N GLU A 25 -27.45 -4.25 9.75
CA GLU A 25 -28.61 -4.57 8.90
C GLU A 25 -28.83 -3.48 7.83
N GLU A 26 -28.57 -2.22 8.16
CA GLU A 26 -28.61 -1.06 7.24
C GLU A 26 -27.26 -0.79 6.52
N ASN A 27 -26.31 -1.72 6.54
CA ASN A 27 -24.97 -1.61 5.92
C ASN A 27 -24.07 -0.49 6.50
N ILE A 28 -24.24 -0.14 7.78
CA ILE A 28 -23.41 0.81 8.52
C ILE A 28 -22.43 0.05 9.42
N ASP A 29 -21.18 -0.03 8.99
CA ASP A 29 -20.11 -0.70 9.76
C ASP A 29 -19.66 0.15 10.97
N VAL A 30 -19.64 -0.48 12.15
CA VAL A 30 -19.15 0.14 13.40
C VAL A 30 -17.64 -0.09 13.52
N VAL A 31 -16.86 0.98 13.35
CA VAL A 31 -15.38 0.95 13.37
C VAL A 31 -14.82 0.53 14.73
N GLN A 32 -15.37 1.06 15.83
CA GLN A 32 -14.89 0.81 17.18
C GLN A 32 -15.98 1.09 18.22
N SER A 33 -16.33 0.08 19.03
CA SER A 33 -17.18 0.25 20.21
C SER A 33 -16.34 0.42 21.47
N LEU A 34 -16.70 1.35 22.36
CA LEU A 34 -15.96 1.67 23.59
C LEU A 34 -16.89 1.79 24.79
N PHE A 35 -16.58 1.07 25.87
CA PHE A 35 -17.28 1.18 27.15
C PHE A 35 -16.36 1.82 28.18
N PHE A 36 -16.82 2.90 28.83
CA PHE A 36 -16.05 3.61 29.86
C PHE A 36 -16.65 3.44 31.25
N LYS A 37 -15.83 3.77 32.24
CA LYS A 37 -16.23 4.13 33.61
C LYS A 37 -15.61 5.49 33.89
N ALA A 38 -16.15 6.27 34.83
CA ALA A 38 -15.68 7.63 35.13
C ALA A 38 -14.14 7.77 35.24
N ASN A 39 -13.47 6.77 35.84
CA ASN A 39 -12.01 6.79 36.05
C ASN A 39 -11.16 6.45 34.81
N ASP A 40 -11.76 5.99 33.70
CA ASP A 40 -11.06 5.49 32.51
C ASP A 40 -11.39 6.28 31.22
N ILE A 41 -12.24 7.33 31.28
CA ILE A 41 -12.70 8.10 30.12
C ILE A 41 -11.53 8.58 29.24
N ASP A 42 -10.50 9.17 29.84
CA ASP A 42 -9.27 9.64 29.16
C ASP A 42 -8.62 8.57 28.26
N LYS A 43 -8.48 7.33 28.76
CA LYS A 43 -7.90 6.21 28.00
C LYS A 43 -8.79 5.76 26.84
N GLN A 44 -10.12 5.91 26.98
CA GLN A 44 -11.05 5.57 25.91
C GLN A 44 -11.13 6.70 24.87
N MET A 45 -10.98 7.98 25.26
CA MET A 45 -10.82 9.09 24.32
C MET A 45 -9.52 8.98 23.51
N ALA A 46 -8.42 8.54 24.12
CA ALA A 46 -7.19 8.23 23.40
C ALA A 46 -7.42 7.16 22.30
N LYS A 47 -8.10 6.05 22.62
CA LYS A 47 -8.44 5.01 21.63
C LYS A 47 -9.43 5.49 20.57
N LEU A 48 -10.39 6.35 20.94
CA LEU A 48 -11.33 6.94 19.99
C LEU A 48 -10.62 7.84 18.96
N LYS A 49 -9.55 8.52 19.41
CA LYS A 49 -8.65 9.27 18.53
C LYS A 49 -7.80 8.34 17.64
N GLU A 50 -7.26 7.26 18.22
CA GLU A 50 -6.47 6.25 17.49
C GLU A 50 -7.29 5.52 16.40
N SER A 51 -8.60 5.30 16.61
CA SER A 51 -9.48 4.69 15.60
C SER A 51 -9.80 5.60 14.40
N GLY A 52 -9.51 6.90 14.50
CA GLY A 52 -9.77 7.89 13.46
C GLY A 52 -11.25 8.22 13.23
N ALA A 53 -12.16 7.72 14.08
CA ALA A 53 -13.60 7.88 13.92
C ALA A 53 -14.04 9.35 13.96
N LYS A 54 -14.90 9.74 13.00
CA LYS A 54 -15.43 11.13 12.89
C LYS A 54 -16.87 11.30 13.31
N ILE A 55 -17.67 10.24 13.22
CA ILE A 55 -19.06 10.21 13.74
C ILE A 55 -19.05 9.36 15.00
N ILE A 56 -19.54 9.92 16.10
CA ILE A 56 -19.42 9.38 17.45
C ILE A 56 -20.82 9.32 18.06
N LEU A 57 -21.35 8.10 18.21
CA LEU A 57 -22.59 7.84 18.94
C LEU A 57 -22.25 7.68 20.42
N HIS A 58 -22.94 8.41 21.29
CA HIS A 58 -22.68 8.47 22.72
C HIS A 58 -23.98 8.23 23.51
N HIS A 59 -23.88 7.53 24.64
CA HIS A 59 -24.96 7.43 25.62
C HIS A 59 -24.34 7.40 27.03
N SER A 60 -25.03 8.07 27.97
CA SER A 60 -24.60 8.21 29.36
C SER A 60 -25.83 8.34 30.27
N SER A 61 -25.62 8.64 31.55
CA SER A 61 -26.69 9.18 32.39
C SER A 61 -27.35 10.40 31.72
N ALA A 62 -28.68 10.48 31.81
CA ALA A 62 -29.49 11.56 31.22
C ALA A 62 -29.40 12.89 31.99
N ASP A 63 -28.80 12.86 33.18
CA ASP A 63 -28.55 14.02 34.07
C ASP A 63 -27.34 14.87 33.65
N GLY A 64 -26.65 14.52 32.56
CA GLY A 64 -25.55 15.29 31.96
C GLY A 64 -24.20 15.22 32.69
N ILE A 65 -24.13 14.62 33.89
CA ILE A 65 -22.92 14.64 34.73
C ILE A 65 -21.76 13.91 34.03
N GLU A 66 -22.01 12.73 33.50
CA GLU A 66 -21.03 11.95 32.74
C GLU A 66 -20.66 12.64 31.42
N MET A 67 -21.63 13.26 30.75
CA MET A 67 -21.45 13.98 29.48
C MET A 67 -20.48 15.16 29.63
N VAL A 68 -20.53 15.90 30.74
CA VAL A 68 -19.62 17.02 31.02
C VAL A 68 -18.15 16.57 31.14
N GLU A 69 -17.86 15.45 31.81
CA GLU A 69 -16.49 14.93 31.85
C GLU A 69 -16.08 14.29 30.51
N VAL A 70 -17.00 13.63 29.78
CA VAL A 70 -16.73 13.14 28.41
C VAL A 70 -16.30 14.28 27.49
N PHE A 71 -17.02 15.40 27.45
CA PHE A 71 -16.64 16.55 26.62
C PHE A 71 -15.41 17.30 27.15
N CYS A 72 -15.18 17.34 28.46
CA CYS A 72 -13.91 17.81 29.03
C CYS A 72 -12.71 16.98 28.53
N GLN A 73 -12.84 15.66 28.38
CA GLN A 73 -11.78 14.83 27.80
C GLN A 73 -11.73 14.93 26.27
N ALA A 74 -12.87 15.07 25.58
CA ALA A 74 -12.92 15.31 24.13
C ALA A 74 -12.21 16.61 23.74
N TYR A 75 -12.34 17.67 24.56
CA TYR A 75 -11.58 18.92 24.42
C TYR A 75 -10.06 18.65 24.47
N LYS A 76 -9.59 17.98 25.53
CA LYS A 76 -8.16 17.67 25.76
C LYS A 76 -7.56 16.79 24.67
N HIS A 77 -8.34 15.89 24.09
CA HIS A 77 -7.92 15.03 22.98
C HIS A 77 -8.10 15.67 21.60
N GLY A 78 -8.80 16.80 21.46
CA GLY A 78 -9.06 17.46 20.17
C GLY A 78 -10.08 16.71 19.29
N LEU A 79 -11.11 16.15 19.92
CA LEU A 79 -12.19 15.39 19.29
C LEU A 79 -13.47 16.24 19.12
N TYR A 80 -13.35 17.49 18.66
CA TYR A 80 -14.46 18.44 18.56
C TYR A 80 -14.33 19.42 17.37
N GLY A 81 -15.38 20.20 17.13
CA GLY A 81 -15.48 21.15 16.02
C GLY A 81 -15.81 20.50 14.67
N LYS A 82 -15.81 21.31 13.59
CA LYS A 82 -16.29 21.00 12.22
C LYS A 82 -15.96 19.63 11.60
N ASP A 83 -14.92 18.94 12.07
CA ASP A 83 -14.45 17.67 11.52
C ASP A 83 -14.92 16.44 12.33
N TYR A 84 -15.77 16.63 13.33
CA TYR A 84 -16.37 15.59 14.17
C TYR A 84 -17.89 15.80 14.35
N VAL A 85 -18.63 14.71 14.56
CA VAL A 85 -20.06 14.73 14.92
C VAL A 85 -20.27 13.88 16.16
N TRP A 86 -20.73 14.51 17.24
CA TRP A 86 -21.22 13.81 18.43
C TRP A 86 -22.74 13.75 18.40
N ILE A 87 -23.30 12.58 18.67
CA ILE A 87 -24.74 12.37 18.83
C ILE A 87 -24.98 11.68 20.18
N SER A 88 -25.50 12.42 21.15
CA SER A 88 -25.78 11.90 22.50
C SER A 88 -27.24 11.49 22.68
N ALA A 89 -27.47 10.23 23.05
CA ALA A 89 -28.80 9.71 23.27
C ALA A 89 -29.37 10.09 24.65
N ILE A 90 -30.65 10.44 24.69
CA ILE A 90 -31.49 10.63 25.89
C ILE A 90 -30.83 11.57 26.92
N GLN A 91 -30.63 12.83 26.53
CA GLN A 91 -30.08 13.89 27.40
C GLN A 91 -31.15 14.91 27.77
N GLU A 92 -31.19 15.31 29.04
CA GLU A 92 -32.19 16.28 29.54
C GLU A 92 -31.60 17.66 29.83
N VAL A 93 -30.27 17.80 29.83
CA VAL A 93 -29.61 19.09 30.06
C VAL A 93 -29.69 19.94 28.79
N ARG A 94 -30.36 21.09 28.89
CA ARG A 94 -30.46 22.08 27.80
C ARG A 94 -29.52 23.27 27.93
N ASN A 95 -29.00 23.53 29.13
CA ASN A 95 -28.09 24.65 29.41
C ASN A 95 -26.81 24.16 30.09
N TYR A 96 -25.77 23.97 29.29
CA TYR A 96 -24.49 23.45 29.76
C TYR A 96 -23.62 24.52 30.43
N TRP A 97 -23.94 25.82 30.28
CA TRP A 97 -23.27 26.88 31.06
C TRP A 97 -23.59 26.77 32.55
N SER A 98 -24.89 26.71 32.91
CA SER A 98 -25.31 26.58 34.31
C SER A 98 -24.90 25.22 34.89
N HIS A 99 -25.16 24.14 34.15
CA HIS A 99 -24.86 22.79 34.62
C HIS A 99 -23.36 22.53 34.83
N SER A 100 -22.49 22.96 33.89
CA SER A 100 -21.04 22.82 34.06
C SER A 100 -20.48 23.74 35.14
N MET A 101 -21.08 24.92 35.36
CA MET A 101 -20.72 25.82 36.46
C MET A 101 -21.05 25.20 37.83
N GLU A 102 -22.21 24.56 37.98
CA GLU A 102 -22.59 23.83 39.19
C GLU A 102 -21.63 22.64 39.45
N LEU A 103 -21.34 21.83 38.43
CA LEU A 103 -20.41 20.70 38.54
C LEU A 103 -18.96 21.15 38.80
N SER A 104 -18.54 22.28 38.25
CA SER A 104 -17.23 22.88 38.52
C SER A 104 -17.13 23.37 39.97
N ALA A 105 -18.16 24.05 40.50
CA ALA A 105 -18.22 24.47 41.90
C ALA A 105 -18.19 23.28 42.88
N LEU A 106 -18.71 22.13 42.47
CA LEU A 106 -18.66 20.86 43.21
C LEU A 106 -17.37 20.04 42.98
N ASN A 107 -16.43 20.53 42.18
CA ASN A 107 -15.18 19.86 41.79
C ASN A 107 -15.36 18.51 41.05
N PHE A 108 -16.47 18.30 40.34
CA PHE A 108 -16.70 17.07 39.57
C PHE A 108 -15.89 16.99 38.27
N THR A 109 -15.54 18.12 37.66
CA THR A 109 -14.75 18.17 36.42
C THR A 109 -13.46 18.98 36.57
N ARG A 110 -12.49 18.70 35.69
CA ARG A 110 -11.17 19.34 35.63
C ARG A 110 -10.97 20.16 34.34
N CYS A 111 -12.06 20.71 33.79
CA CYS A 111 -12.05 21.70 32.72
C CYS A 111 -12.78 22.96 33.18
N THR A 112 -12.52 24.08 32.52
CA THR A 112 -13.35 25.29 32.64
C THR A 112 -14.64 25.11 31.85
N VAL A 113 -15.65 25.93 32.17
CA VAL A 113 -16.95 25.91 31.47
C VAL A 113 -16.79 26.25 29.99
N ASP A 114 -15.89 27.17 29.65
CA ASP A 114 -15.60 27.55 28.27
C ASP A 114 -15.02 26.38 27.45
N GLU A 115 -14.11 25.59 28.01
CA GLU A 115 -13.52 24.41 27.36
C GLU A 115 -14.58 23.34 27.07
N ILE A 116 -15.47 23.09 28.04
CA ILE A 116 -16.57 22.13 27.93
C ILE A 116 -17.56 22.59 26.84
N VAL A 117 -18.05 23.83 26.92
CA VAL A 117 -18.98 24.38 25.93
C VAL A 117 -18.38 24.43 24.53
N THR A 118 -17.09 24.76 24.40
CA THR A 118 -16.36 24.76 23.12
C THR A 118 -16.31 23.36 22.49
N ALA A 119 -16.13 22.30 23.29
CA ALA A 119 -16.14 20.93 22.78
C ALA A 119 -17.55 20.41 22.46
N MET A 120 -18.58 20.95 23.11
CA MET A 120 -20.00 20.58 22.88
C MET A 120 -20.64 21.30 21.70
N GLU A 121 -20.02 22.37 21.18
CA GLU A 121 -20.60 23.19 20.12
C GLU A 121 -20.92 22.40 18.84
N SER A 122 -22.10 22.63 18.27
CA SER A 122 -22.66 21.92 17.11
C SER A 122 -22.91 20.41 17.31
N SER A 123 -22.69 19.85 18.51
CA SER A 123 -23.08 18.46 18.81
C SER A 123 -24.60 18.28 18.90
N PHE A 124 -25.06 17.06 18.62
CA PHE A 124 -26.47 16.69 18.63
C PHE A 124 -26.82 15.96 19.92
N GLN A 125 -28.03 16.18 20.41
CA GLN A 125 -28.64 15.34 21.43
C GLN A 125 -30.08 14.99 21.08
N THR A 126 -30.54 13.84 21.58
CA THR A 126 -31.95 13.43 21.44
C THR A 126 -32.59 13.28 22.81
N PHE A 127 -33.88 13.58 22.89
CA PHE A 127 -34.67 13.34 24.10
C PHE A 127 -36.11 12.94 23.75
N ARG A 128 -36.80 12.30 24.69
CA ARG A 128 -38.21 11.92 24.55
C ARG A 128 -39.08 13.13 24.86
N MET A 129 -39.88 13.58 23.90
CA MET A 129 -40.73 14.75 24.05
C MET A 129 -41.97 14.45 24.91
N ASP A 130 -42.24 15.29 25.93
CA ASP A 130 -43.48 15.29 26.72
C ASP A 130 -44.40 16.49 26.33
N ALA A 131 -45.57 16.64 26.96
CA ALA A 131 -46.52 17.71 26.65
C ALA A 131 -46.06 19.14 27.03
N PHE A 132 -45.02 19.28 27.85
CA PHE A 132 -44.34 20.56 28.09
C PHE A 132 -43.41 20.91 26.94
N GLU A 133 -42.48 20.03 26.55
CA GLU A 133 -41.57 20.36 25.45
C GLU A 133 -42.31 20.44 24.11
N ALA A 134 -43.38 19.67 23.90
CA ALA A 134 -44.25 19.84 22.74
C ALA A 134 -44.82 21.27 22.67
N TYR A 135 -45.31 21.80 23.81
CA TYR A 135 -45.81 23.17 23.90
C TYR A 135 -44.71 24.22 23.68
N GLU A 136 -43.52 24.05 24.27
CA GLU A 136 -42.38 24.95 24.03
C GLU A 136 -41.91 24.98 22.57
N LEU A 137 -42.06 23.85 21.85
CA LEU A 137 -41.68 23.70 20.44
C LEU A 137 -42.84 23.99 19.47
N GLU A 138 -43.90 24.65 19.95
CA GLU A 138 -45.13 24.99 19.24
C GLU A 138 -45.84 23.78 18.57
N GLN A 139 -45.52 22.55 19.02
CA GLN A 139 -46.12 21.30 18.56
C GLN A 139 -47.47 21.08 19.23
N GLN A 140 -48.56 21.25 18.47
CA GLN A 140 -49.91 21.02 18.96
C GLN A 140 -50.23 19.53 19.02
N PHE A 141 -50.03 18.91 20.19
CA PHE A 141 -50.64 17.62 20.49
C PHE A 141 -52.18 17.73 20.48
N HIS A 142 -52.85 16.69 19.99
CA HIS A 142 -54.31 16.61 20.07
C HIS A 142 -54.78 16.45 21.52
N MET A 143 -56.01 16.89 21.79
CA MET A 143 -56.69 16.69 23.08
C MET A 143 -56.60 15.23 23.52
N ALA A 144 -56.20 15.01 24.77
CA ALA A 144 -56.12 13.69 25.36
C ALA A 144 -57.50 13.04 25.48
N ILE A 145 -57.55 11.71 25.53
CA ILE A 145 -58.79 10.90 25.62
C ILE A 145 -59.67 11.26 26.83
N SER A 146 -59.10 11.86 27.87
CA SER A 146 -59.81 12.44 29.02
C SER A 146 -60.60 13.73 28.70
N GLY A 147 -60.64 14.16 27.44
CA GLY A 147 -61.29 15.40 26.99
C GLY A 147 -60.51 16.67 27.34
N ARG A 148 -59.21 16.54 27.60
CA ARG A 148 -58.36 17.60 28.17
C ARG A 148 -57.10 17.84 27.37
N ASP A 149 -56.59 19.07 27.39
CA ASP A 149 -55.29 19.42 26.83
C ASP A 149 -54.14 18.73 27.60
N PRO A 150 -53.21 18.02 26.93
CA PRO A 150 -52.03 17.42 27.55
C PRO A 150 -51.16 18.42 28.33
N HIS A 151 -50.96 19.65 27.82
CA HIS A 151 -50.11 20.63 28.49
C HIS A 151 -50.72 21.09 29.82
N ARG A 152 -52.03 21.33 29.85
CA ARG A 152 -52.76 21.59 31.10
C ARG A 152 -52.75 20.41 32.08
N ILE A 153 -52.71 19.15 31.60
CA ILE A 153 -52.53 18.00 32.50
C ILE A 153 -51.14 18.06 33.16
N TRP A 154 -50.09 18.38 32.41
CA TRP A 154 -48.74 18.60 32.96
C TRP A 154 -48.71 19.74 34.00
N GLN A 155 -49.38 20.87 33.72
CA GLN A 155 -49.48 21.98 34.69
C GLN A 155 -50.13 21.56 36.01
N GLU A 156 -51.29 20.89 35.96
CA GLU A 156 -51.99 20.42 37.17
C GLU A 156 -51.23 19.29 37.89
N MET A 157 -50.33 18.56 37.21
CA MET A 157 -49.38 17.63 37.84
C MET A 157 -48.26 18.39 38.59
N GLN A 158 -47.71 19.46 38.01
CA GLN A 158 -46.67 20.28 38.65
C GLN A 158 -47.15 21.03 39.90
N GLU A 159 -48.46 21.33 39.99
CA GLU A 159 -49.08 21.91 41.19
C GLU A 159 -49.18 20.93 42.38
N GLN A 160 -48.96 19.62 42.17
CA GLN A 160 -49.10 18.62 43.23
C GLN A 160 -47.92 18.62 44.21
N SER A 161 -48.20 18.34 45.48
CA SER A 161 -47.17 18.27 46.53
C SER A 161 -46.09 17.21 46.27
N TRP A 162 -46.39 16.18 45.47
CA TRP A 162 -45.41 15.16 45.06
C TRP A 162 -44.50 15.59 43.91
N ALA A 163 -44.86 16.62 43.12
CA ALA A 163 -43.99 17.15 42.05
C ALA A 163 -42.85 18.02 42.62
N GLN A 164 -42.96 18.43 43.89
CA GLN A 164 -41.94 19.20 44.60
C GLN A 164 -40.73 18.36 45.05
N TYR A 165 -40.72 17.04 44.80
CA TYR A 165 -39.56 16.18 45.05
C TYR A 165 -38.57 16.26 43.87
N PRO A 166 -37.35 16.80 44.06
CA PRO A 166 -36.43 17.16 42.97
C PRO A 166 -35.83 15.98 42.17
N TYR A 167 -36.22 14.75 42.49
CA TYR A 167 -35.77 13.53 41.81
C TYR A 167 -36.86 12.86 40.96
N ILE A 168 -38.09 13.37 40.95
CA ILE A 168 -39.23 12.74 40.24
C ILE A 168 -39.72 13.66 39.12
N LYS A 169 -39.57 13.20 37.87
CA LYS A 169 -39.80 14.01 36.67
C LYS A 169 -41.27 13.96 36.23
N PRO A 170 -41.88 15.07 35.75
CA PRO A 170 -43.29 15.13 35.34
C PRO A 170 -43.69 14.03 34.34
N LEU A 171 -42.83 13.79 33.35
CA LEU A 171 -42.94 12.70 32.37
C LEU A 171 -43.30 11.35 32.99
N TYR A 172 -42.72 10.97 34.13
CA TYR A 172 -43.00 9.68 34.78
C TYR A 172 -44.46 9.58 35.27
N PHE A 173 -45.07 10.70 35.66
CA PHE A 173 -46.47 10.74 36.07
C PHE A 173 -47.41 10.78 34.87
N GLN A 174 -47.05 11.45 33.78
CA GLN A 174 -47.83 11.43 32.54
C GLN A 174 -47.83 10.03 31.90
N VAL A 175 -46.69 9.34 31.80
CA VAL A 175 -46.67 7.97 31.26
C VAL A 175 -47.39 6.97 32.17
N ALA A 176 -47.39 7.18 33.49
CA ALA A 176 -48.18 6.37 34.42
C ALA A 176 -49.70 6.62 34.29
N TYR A 177 -50.11 7.88 34.12
CA TYR A 177 -51.49 8.25 33.80
C TYR A 177 -51.95 7.60 32.48
N ASP A 178 -51.10 7.64 31.46
CA ASP A 178 -51.37 7.03 30.15
C ASP A 178 -51.37 5.50 30.20
N ALA A 179 -50.58 4.87 31.06
CA ALA A 179 -50.61 3.43 31.28
C ALA A 179 -51.93 2.96 31.93
N VAL A 180 -52.50 3.75 32.86
CA VAL A 180 -53.83 3.47 33.43
C VAL A 180 -54.93 3.59 32.36
N TRP A 181 -54.86 4.61 31.49
CA TRP A 181 -55.77 4.71 30.35
C TRP A 181 -55.61 3.55 29.37
N ALA A 182 -54.39 3.16 29.00
CA ALA A 182 -54.14 2.04 28.11
C ALA A 182 -54.69 0.72 28.68
N ALA A 183 -54.49 0.45 29.97
CA ALA A 183 -55.05 -0.71 30.65
C ALA A 183 -56.59 -0.70 30.64
N ALA A 184 -57.21 0.45 30.95
CA ALA A 184 -58.67 0.60 30.93
C ALA A 184 -59.26 0.41 29.52
N LEU A 185 -58.59 0.92 28.48
CA LEU A 185 -58.99 0.77 27.09
C LEU A 185 -58.86 -0.67 26.58
N ALA A 186 -57.75 -1.35 26.92
CA ALA A 186 -57.55 -2.75 26.55
C ALA A 186 -58.58 -3.67 27.24
N ILE A 187 -58.87 -3.45 28.52
CA ILE A 187 -59.94 -4.16 29.22
C ILE A 187 -61.29 -3.87 28.56
N ASN A 188 -61.61 -2.60 28.24
CA ASN A 188 -62.86 -2.24 27.58
C ASN A 188 -63.02 -2.90 26.19
N GLY A 189 -61.97 -2.92 25.36
CA GLY A 189 -61.95 -3.63 24.07
C GLY A 189 -62.04 -5.15 24.19
N SER A 190 -61.69 -5.72 25.35
CA SER A 190 -61.78 -7.15 25.61
C SER A 190 -63.16 -7.65 26.06
N LEU A 191 -64.08 -6.76 26.45
CA LEU A 191 -65.36 -7.14 27.09
C LEU A 191 -66.28 -8.01 26.22
N ASP A 192 -66.23 -7.86 24.89
CA ASP A 192 -66.97 -8.71 23.95
C ASP A 192 -66.28 -10.07 23.69
N ARG A 193 -65.02 -10.22 24.14
CA ARG A 193 -64.17 -11.41 23.90
C ARG A 193 -63.92 -12.24 25.16
N ILE A 194 -63.94 -11.65 26.35
CA ILE A 194 -63.78 -12.35 27.64
C ILE A 194 -65.15 -12.54 28.31
N PRO A 195 -65.56 -13.78 28.67
CA PRO A 195 -66.81 -14.02 29.37
C PRO A 195 -66.88 -13.31 30.73
N LYS A 196 -68.04 -12.75 31.08
CA LYS A 196 -68.24 -12.05 32.36
C LYS A 196 -67.89 -12.91 33.59
N SER A 197 -68.11 -14.21 33.53
CA SER A 197 -67.71 -15.15 34.60
C SER A 197 -66.20 -15.19 34.84
N VAL A 198 -65.38 -14.98 33.80
CA VAL A 198 -63.91 -14.90 33.91
C VAL A 198 -63.49 -13.52 34.43
N LEU A 199 -64.20 -12.46 34.05
CA LEU A 199 -63.96 -11.10 34.56
C LEU A 199 -64.32 -10.95 36.05
N GLU A 200 -65.40 -11.61 36.50
CA GLU A 200 -65.90 -11.56 37.88
C GLU A 200 -65.20 -12.57 38.81
N ASN A 201 -64.62 -13.66 38.28
CA ASN A 201 -63.95 -14.72 39.04
C ASN A 201 -62.73 -15.26 38.27
N PHE A 202 -61.74 -14.39 38.01
CA PHE A 202 -60.50 -14.74 37.33
C PHE A 202 -59.63 -15.72 38.13
N THR A 203 -59.06 -16.73 37.47
CA THR A 203 -58.06 -17.64 38.03
C THR A 203 -56.78 -17.63 37.21
N TYR A 204 -55.68 -18.14 37.77
CA TYR A 204 -54.43 -18.31 37.02
C TYR A 204 -54.51 -19.40 35.93
N GLU A 205 -55.58 -20.20 35.88
CA GLU A 205 -55.83 -21.13 34.75
C GLU A 205 -56.38 -20.38 33.53
N ASP A 206 -57.02 -19.22 33.72
CA ASP A 206 -57.51 -18.34 32.65
C ASP A 206 -56.41 -17.45 32.04
N LEU A 207 -55.20 -17.45 32.63
CA LEU A 207 -54.15 -16.46 32.38
C LEU A 207 -53.77 -16.36 30.90
N ASP A 208 -53.39 -17.46 30.25
CA ASP A 208 -52.90 -17.45 28.87
C ASP A 208 -53.96 -16.90 27.89
N TYR A 209 -55.23 -17.27 28.10
CA TYR A 209 -56.37 -16.84 27.29
C TYR A 209 -56.66 -15.34 27.47
N VAL A 210 -56.69 -14.86 28.71
CA VAL A 210 -56.91 -13.44 29.03
C VAL A 210 -55.73 -12.58 28.55
N THR A 211 -54.50 -13.04 28.74
CA THR A 211 -53.28 -12.35 28.31
C THR A 211 -53.21 -12.23 26.78
N GLU A 212 -53.51 -13.28 26.02
CA GLU A 212 -53.54 -13.20 24.55
C GLU A 212 -54.60 -12.20 24.06
N ILE A 213 -55.80 -12.19 24.66
CA ILE A 213 -56.85 -11.24 24.31
C ILE A 213 -56.42 -9.80 24.63
N LEU A 214 -55.87 -9.54 25.83
CA LEU A 214 -55.42 -8.20 26.24
C LEU A 214 -54.23 -7.70 25.43
N ASN A 215 -53.26 -8.57 25.10
CA ASN A 215 -52.14 -8.24 24.21
C ASN A 215 -52.69 -7.81 22.84
N GLN A 216 -53.65 -8.55 22.28
CA GLN A 216 -54.28 -8.21 21.01
C GLN A 216 -55.08 -6.89 21.05
N GLU A 217 -55.61 -6.44 22.19
CA GLU A 217 -56.19 -5.09 22.30
C GLU A 217 -55.12 -4.01 22.50
N LEU A 218 -54.14 -4.22 23.37
CA LEU A 218 -53.01 -3.29 23.57
C LEU A 218 -52.29 -2.98 22.25
N MET A 219 -52.07 -4.00 21.42
CA MET A 219 -51.46 -3.87 20.09
C MET A 219 -52.30 -3.10 19.05
N LYS A 220 -53.57 -2.81 19.34
CA LYS A 220 -54.44 -1.96 18.52
C LYS A 220 -54.59 -0.55 19.08
N LEU A 221 -54.15 -0.28 20.31
CA LEU A 221 -54.40 0.99 20.95
C LEU A 221 -53.62 2.12 20.28
N GLU A 222 -54.37 3.11 19.82
CA GLU A 222 -53.88 4.41 19.39
C GLU A 222 -54.77 5.49 20.02
N PHE A 223 -54.19 6.32 20.88
CA PHE A 223 -54.88 7.45 21.50
C PHE A 223 -53.90 8.56 21.90
N PHE A 224 -54.41 9.76 22.15
CA PHE A 224 -53.63 10.83 22.76
C PHE A 224 -53.83 10.81 24.28
N GLY A 225 -52.72 10.82 25.01
CA GLY A 225 -52.64 10.84 26.46
C GLY A 225 -52.06 12.15 27.02
N ALA A 226 -51.80 12.17 28.32
CA ALA A 226 -51.17 13.27 29.04
C ALA A 226 -49.71 13.53 28.60
N SER A 227 -49.03 12.52 28.01
CA SER A 227 -47.70 12.65 27.39
C SER A 227 -47.74 12.55 25.86
N GLY A 228 -48.80 13.06 25.22
CA GLY A 228 -48.95 13.03 23.77
C GLY A 228 -49.38 11.66 23.23
N PRO A 229 -48.98 11.26 22.01
CA PRO A 229 -49.47 10.03 21.39
C PRO A 229 -49.03 8.77 22.14
N VAL A 230 -49.93 7.78 22.19
CA VAL A 230 -49.75 6.47 22.82
C VAL A 230 -50.08 5.39 21.80
N SER A 231 -49.08 4.58 21.44
CA SER A 231 -49.20 3.35 20.67
C SER A 231 -48.00 2.43 20.97
N PHE A 232 -48.05 1.16 20.57
CA PHE A 232 -47.07 0.14 20.96
C PHE A 232 -46.44 -0.57 19.74
N SER A 233 -45.16 -0.89 19.85
CA SER A 233 -44.42 -1.72 18.88
C SER A 233 -44.79 -3.19 19.03
N LYS A 234 -44.39 -4.06 18.08
CA LYS A 234 -44.67 -5.51 18.12
C LYS A 234 -44.05 -6.22 19.34
N GLU A 235 -43.05 -5.59 19.94
CA GLU A 235 -42.31 -6.03 21.12
C GLU A 235 -42.91 -5.45 22.42
N GLY A 236 -44.01 -4.69 22.33
CA GLY A 236 -44.69 -4.03 23.47
C GLY A 236 -44.07 -2.70 23.91
N ASN A 237 -43.05 -2.18 23.22
CA ASN A 237 -42.44 -0.89 23.56
C ASN A 237 -43.37 0.27 23.17
N ARG A 238 -43.56 1.27 24.04
CA ARG A 238 -44.35 2.46 23.69
C ARG A 238 -43.61 3.33 22.65
N LEU A 239 -44.20 3.44 21.48
CA LEU A 239 -43.80 4.39 20.43
C LEU A 239 -44.04 5.83 20.90
N SER A 240 -43.09 6.71 20.61
CA SER A 240 -43.00 8.07 21.15
C SER A 240 -42.39 9.02 20.11
N VAL A 241 -42.64 10.32 20.25
CA VAL A 241 -41.91 11.34 19.48
C VAL A 241 -40.59 11.65 20.17
N ILE A 242 -39.49 11.58 19.42
CA ILE A 242 -38.15 11.94 19.87
C ILE A 242 -37.79 13.30 19.28
N ALA A 243 -37.47 14.27 20.12
CA ALA A 243 -36.97 15.56 19.67
C ALA A 243 -35.44 15.48 19.44
N ILE A 244 -34.99 16.16 18.38
CA ILE A 244 -33.58 16.27 17.99
C ILE A 244 -33.14 17.71 18.26
N GLU A 245 -32.20 17.88 19.17
CA GLU A 245 -31.60 19.17 19.51
C GLU A 245 -30.15 19.25 19.05
N GLN A 246 -29.66 20.46 18.82
CA GLN A 246 -28.25 20.75 18.56
C GLN A 246 -27.77 21.85 19.51
N ILE A 247 -26.56 21.69 20.06
CA ILE A 247 -25.98 22.63 21.03
C ILE A 247 -25.36 23.82 20.29
N PHE A 248 -25.82 25.02 20.66
CA PHE A 248 -25.37 26.29 20.09
C PHE A 248 -25.08 27.31 21.20
N ASN A 249 -23.81 27.71 21.30
CA ASN A 249 -23.25 28.50 22.39
C ASN A 249 -23.65 27.92 23.76
N GLY A 250 -23.43 26.62 23.98
CA GLY A 250 -23.72 25.92 25.23
C GLY A 250 -25.20 25.72 25.59
N SER A 251 -26.12 26.15 24.72
CA SER A 251 -27.56 25.93 24.86
C SER A 251 -28.09 25.03 23.76
N ALA A 252 -28.73 23.93 24.14
CA ALA A 252 -29.42 23.04 23.20
C ALA A 252 -30.66 23.72 22.62
N LYS A 253 -30.93 23.48 21.32
CA LYS A 253 -32.10 24.00 20.60
C LYS A 253 -32.65 22.92 19.69
N ALA A 254 -33.96 22.72 19.70
CA ALA A 254 -34.59 21.78 18.78
C ALA A 254 -34.39 22.19 17.31
N ILE A 255 -34.00 21.21 16.50
CA ILE A 255 -33.78 21.35 15.06
C ILE A 255 -34.67 20.40 14.24
N GLY A 256 -35.30 19.42 14.88
CA GLY A 256 -36.28 18.53 14.26
C GLY A 256 -36.91 17.56 15.26
N ILE A 257 -37.83 16.73 14.77
CA ILE A 257 -38.49 15.65 15.51
C ILE A 257 -38.47 14.36 14.68
N TYR A 258 -38.41 13.22 15.35
CA TYR A 258 -38.53 11.88 14.79
C TYR A 258 -39.74 11.18 15.41
N ASP A 259 -40.69 10.75 14.58
CA ASP A 259 -41.83 9.95 15.03
C ASP A 259 -41.49 8.46 14.89
N GLN A 260 -41.39 7.75 16.02
CA GLN A 260 -41.13 6.30 16.02
C GLN A 260 -42.24 5.47 15.34
N LYS A 261 -43.45 6.02 15.17
CA LYS A 261 -44.58 5.34 14.52
C LYS A 261 -44.50 5.41 12.98
N THR A 262 -44.20 6.57 12.40
CA THR A 262 -44.06 6.70 10.94
C THR A 262 -42.65 6.39 10.45
N GLN A 263 -41.66 6.47 11.34
CA GLN A 263 -40.22 6.40 11.07
C GLN A 263 -39.67 7.59 10.25
N ASP A 264 -40.41 8.71 10.20
CA ASP A 264 -39.97 9.94 9.53
C ASP A 264 -39.27 10.93 10.48
N ILE A 265 -38.29 11.67 9.94
CA ILE A 265 -37.70 12.85 10.59
C ILE A 265 -38.24 14.12 9.93
N THR A 266 -38.91 14.97 10.72
CA THR A 266 -39.32 16.32 10.31
C THR A 266 -38.33 17.35 10.83
N TRP A 267 -37.64 18.06 9.93
CA TRP A 267 -36.66 19.10 10.28
C TRP A 267 -37.32 20.49 10.35
N SER A 268 -37.06 21.20 11.44
CA SER A 268 -37.53 22.58 11.67
C SER A 268 -36.57 23.64 11.12
N VAL A 269 -35.35 23.25 10.73
CA VAL A 269 -34.29 24.13 10.21
C VAL A 269 -33.65 23.54 8.95
N ALA A 270 -33.03 24.40 8.14
CA ALA A 270 -32.37 23.98 6.91
C ALA A 270 -30.95 23.45 7.16
N ALA A 271 -30.44 22.58 6.29
CA ALA A 271 -29.13 21.93 6.43
C ALA A 271 -27.94 22.90 6.51
N ASN A 272 -28.07 24.12 5.97
CA ASN A 272 -27.07 25.19 6.10
C ASN A 272 -27.03 25.83 7.51
N GLN A 273 -28.07 25.67 8.32
CA GLN A 273 -28.09 26.09 9.73
C GLN A 273 -27.54 24.99 10.63
N ILE A 274 -27.89 23.72 10.35
CA ILE A 274 -27.34 22.53 11.04
C ILE A 274 -25.82 22.45 10.86
N TRP A 275 -25.34 22.63 9.63
CA TRP A 275 -23.92 22.55 9.26
C TRP A 275 -23.32 23.92 8.96
N ARG A 276 -23.52 24.88 9.87
CA ARG A 276 -23.14 26.30 9.69
C ARG A 276 -21.65 26.49 9.37
N GLU A 277 -20.77 25.70 9.99
CA GLU A 277 -19.30 25.90 9.97
C GLU A 277 -18.64 25.37 8.70
N THR A 278 -19.33 24.47 8.00
CA THR A 278 -18.90 23.81 6.75
C THR A 278 -19.70 24.30 5.53
N GLY A 279 -20.54 25.32 5.70
CA GLY A 279 -21.36 25.89 4.63
C GLY A 279 -22.50 24.99 4.16
N GLY A 280 -23.10 24.19 5.05
CA GLY A 280 -24.21 23.30 4.74
C GLY A 280 -23.84 21.88 4.34
N LYS A 281 -22.62 21.44 4.64
CA LYS A 281 -22.14 20.08 4.33
C LYS A 281 -21.86 19.30 5.62
N ALA A 282 -22.49 18.15 5.80
CA ALA A 282 -22.07 17.22 6.85
C ALA A 282 -20.59 16.82 6.65
N PRO A 283 -19.79 16.69 7.72
CA PRO A 283 -18.42 16.17 7.62
C PRO A 283 -18.43 14.70 7.15
N LEU A 284 -17.33 14.27 6.55
CA LEU A 284 -17.19 12.91 6.05
C LEU A 284 -16.85 11.95 7.21
N ALA A 285 -17.48 10.77 7.20
CA ALA A 285 -17.24 9.73 8.22
C ALA A 285 -15.79 9.19 8.24
N GLY A 286 -15.06 9.37 7.14
CA GLY A 286 -13.65 9.00 6.98
C GLY A 286 -13.07 9.54 5.67
N TYR A 287 -11.79 9.23 5.41
CA TYR A 287 -11.09 9.70 4.21
C TYR A 287 -11.63 9.04 2.93
N ARG A 288 -11.82 9.83 1.87
CA ARG A 288 -12.16 9.30 0.55
C ARG A 288 -10.92 8.69 -0.09
N GLN A 289 -10.97 7.40 -0.38
CA GLN A 289 -9.92 6.71 -1.12
C GLN A 289 -9.94 7.10 -2.62
N VAL A 290 -8.76 7.34 -3.18
CA VAL A 290 -8.56 7.69 -4.60
C VAL A 290 -7.37 6.89 -5.14
N TYR A 291 -7.58 6.13 -6.21
CA TYR A 291 -6.52 5.35 -6.84
C TYR A 291 -5.81 6.15 -7.93
N GLU A 292 -4.50 6.39 -7.79
CA GLU A 292 -3.70 7.14 -8.75
C GLU A 292 -2.76 6.20 -9.53
N SER A 293 -2.87 6.14 -10.86
CA SER A 293 -2.04 5.25 -11.68
C SER A 293 -0.68 5.86 -12.02
N ARG A 294 0.41 5.28 -11.50
CA ARG A 294 1.79 5.65 -11.82
C ARG A 294 2.22 5.00 -13.13
N LEU A 295 2.26 5.79 -14.19
CA LEU A 295 2.67 5.41 -15.55
C LEU A 295 4.13 5.82 -15.86
N ILE A 296 4.66 5.39 -17.00
CA ILE A 296 5.96 5.82 -17.51
C ILE A 296 5.83 7.23 -18.13
N SER A 297 6.72 8.14 -17.75
CA SER A 297 6.75 9.51 -18.28
C SER A 297 6.91 9.51 -19.80
N GLU A 298 5.97 10.16 -20.49
CA GLU A 298 5.95 10.26 -21.96
C GLU A 298 7.23 10.84 -22.55
N ILE A 299 7.90 11.74 -21.82
CA ILE A 299 9.14 12.41 -22.24
C ILE A 299 10.28 11.38 -22.38
N ILE A 300 10.43 10.51 -21.37
CA ILE A 300 11.43 9.42 -21.37
C ILE A 300 11.06 8.37 -22.41
N ARG A 301 9.77 7.99 -22.49
CA ARG A 301 9.25 7.06 -23.51
C ARG A 301 9.59 7.54 -24.92
N LEU A 302 9.24 8.77 -25.27
CA LEU A 302 9.50 9.37 -26.59
C LEU A 302 11.00 9.45 -26.89
N THR A 303 11.82 9.85 -25.91
CA THR A 303 13.27 9.98 -26.08
C THR A 303 13.89 8.60 -26.36
N TYR A 304 13.52 7.56 -25.64
CA TYR A 304 14.04 6.22 -25.89
C TYR A 304 13.51 5.62 -27.20
N CYS A 305 12.30 5.95 -27.62
CA CYS A 305 11.82 5.60 -28.96
C CYS A 305 12.69 6.19 -30.08
N VAL A 306 13.09 7.46 -29.98
CA VAL A 306 13.98 8.10 -30.97
C VAL A 306 15.39 7.49 -30.93
N VAL A 307 15.96 7.28 -29.75
CA VAL A 307 17.31 6.70 -29.60
C VAL A 307 17.37 5.25 -30.10
N ALA A 308 16.38 4.42 -29.76
CA ALA A 308 16.29 3.04 -30.23
C ALA A 308 16.10 2.97 -31.77
N ALA A 309 15.30 3.85 -32.36
CA ALA A 309 15.16 3.92 -33.82
C ALA A 309 16.49 4.24 -34.53
N VAL A 310 17.30 5.14 -33.97
CA VAL A 310 18.65 5.46 -34.48
C VAL A 310 19.61 4.28 -34.31
N ALA A 311 19.56 3.57 -33.16
CA ALA A 311 20.36 2.37 -32.91
C ALA A 311 20.06 1.25 -33.93
N ILE A 312 18.77 0.96 -34.16
CA ILE A 312 18.29 -0.02 -35.14
C ILE A 312 18.77 0.35 -36.56
N VAL A 313 18.67 1.63 -36.96
CA VAL A 313 19.20 2.08 -38.26
C VAL A 313 20.71 1.88 -38.35
N GLY A 314 21.46 2.15 -37.28
CA GLY A 314 22.90 1.86 -37.22
C GLY A 314 23.24 0.37 -37.39
N ALA A 315 22.49 -0.50 -36.73
CA ALA A 315 22.66 -1.95 -36.82
C ALA A 315 22.32 -2.47 -38.24
N ILE A 316 21.25 -1.96 -38.87
CA ILE A 316 20.90 -2.26 -40.26
C ILE A 316 22.00 -1.80 -41.22
N LEU A 317 22.58 -0.61 -41.02
CA LEU A 317 23.69 -0.12 -41.83
C LEU A 317 24.94 -1.00 -41.69
N LEU A 318 25.23 -1.52 -40.50
CA LEU A 318 26.31 -2.48 -40.26
C LEU A 318 26.08 -3.82 -41.00
N ILE A 319 24.85 -4.35 -40.98
CA ILE A 319 24.48 -5.55 -41.73
C ILE A 319 24.65 -5.32 -43.24
N LEU A 320 24.06 -4.23 -43.77
CA LEU A 320 24.14 -3.89 -45.19
C LEU A 320 25.59 -3.67 -45.66
N PHE A 321 26.41 -2.95 -44.89
CA PHE A 321 27.82 -2.74 -45.22
C PHE A 321 28.60 -4.07 -45.26
N THR A 322 28.35 -4.96 -44.29
CA THR A 322 28.98 -6.28 -44.22
C THR A 322 28.59 -7.16 -45.41
N ILE A 323 27.33 -7.13 -45.84
CA ILE A 323 26.85 -7.87 -47.02
C ILE A 323 27.41 -7.27 -48.32
N PHE A 324 27.31 -5.96 -48.55
CA PHE A 324 27.78 -5.32 -49.78
C PHE A 324 29.30 -5.37 -49.96
N LYS A 325 30.08 -5.46 -48.86
CA LYS A 325 31.55 -5.54 -48.89
C LYS A 325 32.11 -6.93 -48.57
N TRP A 326 31.26 -7.97 -48.55
CA TRP A 326 31.63 -9.37 -48.24
C TRP A 326 32.86 -9.93 -48.98
N LYS A 327 33.18 -9.41 -50.17
CA LYS A 327 34.33 -9.85 -50.99
C LYS A 327 35.66 -9.16 -50.65
N THR A 328 35.70 -8.15 -49.76
CA THR A 328 36.97 -7.52 -49.36
C THR A 328 37.67 -8.33 -48.27
N LYS A 329 39.02 -8.33 -48.28
CA LYS A 329 39.82 -9.02 -47.24
C LYS A 329 39.51 -8.48 -45.84
N LEU A 330 39.30 -7.16 -45.74
CA LEU A 330 38.84 -6.44 -44.55
C LEU A 330 37.62 -7.13 -43.89
N ILE A 331 36.55 -7.36 -44.65
CA ILE A 331 35.32 -7.95 -44.11
C ILE A 331 35.50 -9.44 -43.80
N GLN A 332 36.15 -10.22 -44.68
CA GLN A 332 36.34 -11.66 -44.48
C GLN A 332 37.22 -11.99 -43.28
N ASN A 333 38.26 -11.19 -43.03
CA ASN A 333 39.10 -11.33 -41.85
C ASN A 333 38.37 -10.96 -40.55
N SER A 334 37.25 -10.22 -40.63
CA SER A 334 36.48 -9.77 -39.47
C SER A 334 35.41 -10.75 -38.97
N TRP A 335 35.28 -11.96 -39.55
CA TRP A 335 34.20 -12.94 -39.27
C TRP A 335 32.80 -12.32 -39.47
N PRO A 336 32.36 -12.21 -40.74
CA PRO A 336 31.20 -11.40 -41.12
C PRO A 336 29.84 -12.01 -40.75
N VAL A 337 29.70 -13.33 -40.64
CA VAL A 337 28.45 -13.96 -40.16
C VAL A 337 28.24 -13.58 -38.70
N MET A 338 29.28 -13.70 -37.87
CA MET A 338 29.19 -13.35 -36.45
C MET A 338 28.85 -11.87 -36.23
N ASN A 339 29.42 -10.96 -37.03
CA ASN A 339 29.07 -9.54 -36.95
C ASN A 339 27.61 -9.24 -37.35
N ILE A 340 27.05 -9.99 -38.30
CA ILE A 340 25.61 -9.91 -38.64
C ILE A 340 24.76 -10.48 -37.50
N THR A 341 25.14 -11.61 -36.89
CA THR A 341 24.43 -12.18 -35.72
C THR A 341 24.43 -11.22 -34.53
N ILE A 342 25.56 -10.53 -34.28
CA ILE A 342 25.65 -9.48 -33.26
C ILE A 342 24.67 -8.34 -33.55
N ALA A 343 24.66 -7.82 -34.77
CA ALA A 343 23.77 -6.72 -35.16
C ALA A 343 22.27 -7.11 -35.10
N ILE A 344 21.92 -8.35 -35.44
CA ILE A 344 20.57 -8.89 -35.25
C ILE A 344 20.22 -8.93 -33.75
N GLY A 345 21.16 -9.37 -32.89
CA GLY A 345 20.98 -9.35 -31.44
C GLY A 345 20.72 -7.95 -30.88
N CYS A 346 21.46 -6.94 -31.34
CA CYS A 346 21.20 -5.53 -31.01
C CYS A 346 19.79 -5.09 -31.41
N ILE A 347 19.35 -5.35 -32.65
CA ILE A 347 18.01 -4.98 -33.12
C ILE A 347 16.90 -5.59 -32.26
N LEU A 348 17.04 -6.84 -31.82
CA LEU A 348 16.07 -7.48 -30.93
C LEU A 348 16.03 -6.84 -29.53
N ILE A 349 17.19 -6.45 -28.98
CA ILE A 349 17.28 -5.70 -27.72
C ILE A 349 16.63 -4.32 -27.88
N ASP A 350 16.97 -3.56 -28.92
CA ASP A 350 16.43 -2.22 -29.16
C ASP A 350 14.88 -2.26 -29.33
N ILE A 351 14.34 -3.29 -30.01
CA ILE A 351 12.89 -3.51 -30.12
C ILE A 351 12.28 -3.90 -28.76
N SER A 352 12.97 -4.69 -27.92
CA SER A 352 12.44 -5.01 -26.58
C SER A 352 12.24 -3.76 -25.72
N ILE A 353 13.15 -2.77 -25.83
CA ILE A 353 13.06 -1.50 -25.09
C ILE A 353 11.91 -0.63 -25.61
N LEU A 354 11.62 -0.68 -26.92
CA LEU A 354 10.43 -0.06 -27.51
C LEU A 354 9.13 -0.67 -26.94
N LEU A 355 9.05 -2.00 -26.82
CA LEU A 355 7.88 -2.68 -26.26
C LEU A 355 7.73 -2.42 -24.75
N ALA A 356 8.82 -2.47 -24.00
CA ALA A 356 8.84 -2.19 -22.56
C ALA A 356 8.36 -0.76 -22.19
N GLY A 357 8.38 0.17 -23.14
CA GLY A 357 7.89 1.54 -22.96
C GLY A 357 6.38 1.74 -23.13
N PHE A 358 5.62 0.71 -23.49
CA PHE A 358 4.16 0.79 -23.64
C PHE A 358 3.42 0.27 -22.40
N ASP A 359 2.88 1.19 -21.61
CA ASP A 359 2.09 0.88 -20.41
C ASP A 359 0.79 0.12 -20.69
N ALA A 360 0.26 -0.52 -19.64
CA ALA A 360 -0.98 -1.30 -19.70
C ALA A 360 -2.22 -0.53 -20.18
N THR A 361 -2.24 0.80 -20.02
CA THR A 361 -3.29 1.70 -20.53
C THR A 361 -3.12 2.08 -22.00
N SER A 362 -1.92 1.90 -22.56
CA SER A 362 -1.57 2.34 -23.93
C SER A 362 -1.87 1.30 -25.01
N THR A 363 -2.07 0.03 -24.64
CA THR A 363 -2.36 -1.06 -25.59
C THR A 363 -3.39 -2.04 -25.04
N SER A 364 -4.38 -2.43 -25.85
CA SER A 364 -5.37 -3.47 -25.47
C SER A 364 -4.73 -4.83 -25.19
N ASN A 365 -3.54 -5.07 -25.74
CA ASN A 365 -2.83 -6.35 -25.70
C ASN A 365 -1.58 -6.27 -24.80
N ALA A 366 -1.64 -5.48 -23.71
CA ALA A 366 -0.52 -5.20 -22.81
C ALA A 366 0.24 -6.45 -22.34
N GLN A 367 -0.46 -7.56 -22.09
CA GLN A 367 0.13 -8.86 -21.76
C GLN A 367 1.06 -9.38 -22.88
N SER A 368 0.60 -9.34 -24.14
CA SER A 368 1.41 -9.74 -25.30
C SER A 368 2.59 -8.80 -25.53
N THR A 369 2.41 -7.49 -25.29
CA THR A 369 3.49 -6.49 -25.35
C THR A 369 4.60 -6.80 -24.35
N CYS A 370 4.25 -7.10 -23.10
CA CYS A 370 5.23 -7.54 -22.09
C CYS A 370 5.91 -8.85 -22.47
N GLN A 371 5.15 -9.89 -22.81
CA GLN A 371 5.71 -11.21 -23.15
C GLN A 371 6.70 -11.08 -24.32
N GLY A 372 6.34 -10.35 -25.37
CA GLY A 372 7.23 -10.02 -26.48
C GLY A 372 8.49 -9.27 -26.06
N SER A 373 8.38 -8.26 -25.19
CA SER A 373 9.52 -7.54 -24.63
C SER A 373 10.53 -8.47 -23.94
N THR A 374 10.07 -9.27 -22.98
CA THR A 374 10.93 -10.17 -22.19
C THR A 374 11.61 -11.22 -23.07
N TRP A 375 10.88 -11.81 -24.02
CA TRP A 375 11.43 -12.77 -24.98
C TRP A 375 12.50 -12.15 -25.88
N LEU A 376 12.21 -11.00 -26.49
CA LEU A 376 13.14 -10.32 -27.40
C LEU A 376 14.42 -9.88 -26.69
N PHE A 377 14.33 -9.41 -25.44
CA PHE A 377 15.50 -9.05 -24.64
C PHE A 377 16.40 -10.26 -24.36
N ILE A 378 15.82 -11.36 -23.87
CA ILE A 378 16.58 -12.56 -23.45
C ILE A 378 17.26 -13.25 -24.64
N LEU A 379 16.58 -13.33 -25.79
CA LEU A 379 17.11 -13.93 -27.03
C LEU A 379 18.10 -12.99 -27.73
N GLY A 380 17.80 -11.69 -27.79
CA GLY A 380 18.67 -10.66 -28.36
C GLY A 380 20.01 -10.55 -27.62
N PHE A 381 19.97 -10.63 -26.28
CA PHE A 381 21.18 -10.68 -25.44
C PHE A 381 22.10 -11.85 -25.80
N THR A 382 21.55 -13.06 -25.99
CA THR A 382 22.36 -14.24 -26.33
C THR A 382 22.89 -14.19 -27.76
N LEU A 383 22.10 -13.73 -28.73
CA LEU A 383 22.56 -13.51 -30.11
C LEU A 383 23.66 -12.45 -30.19
N CYS A 384 23.56 -11.38 -29.40
CA CYS A 384 24.58 -10.34 -29.32
C CYS A 384 25.81 -10.80 -28.53
N TYR A 385 25.67 -10.95 -27.22
CA TYR A 385 26.79 -11.15 -26.29
C TYR A 385 27.38 -12.56 -26.38
N GLY A 386 26.54 -13.59 -26.58
CA GLY A 386 27.00 -14.97 -26.78
C GLY A 386 27.85 -15.12 -28.05
N THR A 387 27.53 -14.37 -29.11
CA THR A 387 28.36 -14.34 -30.32
C THR A 387 29.70 -13.64 -30.10
N MET A 388 29.75 -12.54 -29.32
CA MET A 388 31.02 -11.90 -28.96
C MET A 388 31.94 -12.83 -28.14
N LEU A 389 31.36 -13.52 -27.16
CA LEU A 389 32.07 -14.50 -26.33
C LEU A 389 32.64 -15.64 -27.17
N VAL A 390 31.84 -16.21 -28.06
CA VAL A 390 32.26 -17.28 -28.98
C VAL A 390 33.29 -16.77 -30.00
N LYS A 391 33.19 -15.53 -30.47
CA LYS A 391 34.19 -14.88 -31.34
C LYS A 391 35.54 -14.75 -30.63
N MET A 392 35.56 -14.25 -29.40
CA MET A 392 36.78 -14.14 -28.59
C MET A 392 37.42 -15.49 -28.25
N TRP A 393 36.60 -16.47 -27.85
CA TRP A 393 37.06 -17.85 -27.63
C TRP A 393 37.67 -18.46 -28.90
N GLY A 394 37.05 -18.21 -30.06
CA GLY A 394 37.56 -18.62 -31.36
C GLY A 394 38.94 -18.03 -31.69
N ILE A 395 39.12 -16.72 -31.46
CA ILE A 395 40.39 -16.01 -31.68
C ILE A 395 41.50 -16.55 -30.76
N PHE A 396 41.20 -16.71 -29.47
CA PHE A 396 42.13 -17.29 -28.49
C PHE A 396 42.54 -18.73 -28.87
N ARG A 397 41.57 -19.57 -29.26
CA ARG A 397 41.83 -20.95 -29.70
C ARG A 397 42.63 -21.02 -31.00
N PHE A 398 42.36 -20.14 -31.95
CA PHE A 398 43.10 -20.07 -33.22
C PHE A 398 44.60 -19.87 -32.96
N TYR A 399 44.96 -18.88 -32.15
CA TYR A 399 46.37 -18.57 -31.86
C TYR A 399 47.07 -19.60 -30.99
N ARG A 400 46.39 -20.20 -30.00
CA ARG A 400 47.03 -21.18 -29.12
C ARG A 400 47.27 -22.53 -29.80
N ASN A 401 46.43 -22.90 -30.77
CA ASN A 401 46.39 -24.26 -31.33
C ASN A 401 46.50 -24.33 -32.87
N ASN A 402 46.80 -23.23 -33.57
CA ASN A 402 46.94 -23.14 -35.04
C ASN A 402 45.79 -23.81 -35.83
N VAL A 403 44.55 -23.45 -35.48
CA VAL A 403 43.32 -24.01 -36.08
C VAL A 403 43.02 -23.37 -37.46
N GLU A 404 42.20 -24.00 -38.29
CA GLU A 404 41.74 -23.41 -39.57
C GLU A 404 40.99 -22.07 -39.38
N TRP A 405 41.28 -21.07 -40.22
CA TRP A 405 40.56 -19.78 -40.27
C TRP A 405 39.55 -19.72 -41.42
N GLY A 406 38.43 -19.00 -41.23
CA GLY A 406 37.44 -18.70 -42.28
C GLY A 406 36.05 -19.31 -42.05
N ILE A 407 35.16 -19.17 -43.04
CA ILE A 407 33.70 -19.38 -42.90
C ILE A 407 33.33 -20.78 -42.35
N LYS A 408 34.07 -21.84 -42.71
CA LYS A 408 33.85 -23.20 -42.16
C LYS A 408 34.20 -23.34 -40.67
N ALA A 409 35.13 -22.52 -40.15
CA ALA A 409 35.40 -22.43 -38.72
C ALA A 409 34.38 -21.53 -38.01
N GLU A 410 34.01 -20.42 -38.64
CA GLU A 410 32.99 -19.47 -38.15
C GLU A 410 31.62 -20.15 -37.94
N LEU A 411 31.15 -20.92 -38.92
CA LEU A 411 29.90 -21.69 -38.82
C LEU A 411 29.98 -22.80 -37.77
N ARG A 412 31.14 -23.46 -37.61
CA ARG A 412 31.35 -24.45 -36.52
C ARG A 412 31.27 -23.78 -35.15
N LEU A 413 31.86 -22.59 -34.98
CA LEU A 413 31.79 -21.83 -33.72
C LEU A 413 30.36 -21.34 -33.42
N LEU A 414 29.62 -20.87 -34.43
CA LEU A 414 28.22 -20.44 -34.28
C LEU A 414 27.27 -21.55 -33.77
N THR A 415 27.63 -22.83 -33.89
CA THR A 415 26.87 -23.92 -33.23
C THR A 415 26.80 -23.77 -31.71
N ALA A 416 27.83 -23.21 -31.07
CA ALA A 416 27.82 -22.93 -29.64
C ALA A 416 26.83 -21.80 -29.28
N VAL A 417 26.70 -20.78 -30.14
CA VAL A 417 25.69 -19.73 -29.98
C VAL A 417 24.28 -20.31 -30.14
N ALA A 418 24.08 -21.19 -31.13
CA ALA A 418 22.81 -21.88 -31.31
C ALA A 418 22.42 -22.74 -30.10
N ILE A 419 23.38 -23.45 -29.49
CA ILE A 419 23.15 -24.22 -28.25
C ILE A 419 22.75 -23.30 -27.10
N MET A 420 23.43 -22.16 -26.90
CA MET A 420 23.06 -21.18 -25.86
C MET A 420 21.65 -20.60 -26.11
N LEU A 421 21.31 -20.30 -27.37
CA LEU A 421 19.98 -19.81 -27.74
C LEU A 421 18.88 -20.86 -27.51
N CYS A 422 19.16 -22.14 -27.78
CA CYS A 422 18.23 -23.23 -27.48
C CYS A 422 17.96 -23.37 -25.97
N ILE A 423 18.95 -23.10 -25.11
CA ILE A 423 18.76 -23.08 -23.64
C ILE A 423 17.78 -21.96 -23.26
N ASP A 424 17.97 -20.73 -23.77
CA ASP A 424 17.03 -19.64 -23.52
C ASP A 424 15.62 -19.94 -24.04
N LEU A 425 15.50 -20.50 -25.24
CA LEU A 425 14.20 -20.87 -25.83
C LEU A 425 13.49 -21.94 -24.99
N LEU A 426 14.22 -22.94 -24.48
CA LEU A 426 13.65 -23.97 -23.59
C LEU A 426 13.19 -23.37 -22.25
N LEU A 427 13.97 -22.47 -21.65
CA LEU A 427 13.60 -21.77 -20.41
C LEU A 427 12.38 -20.86 -20.61
N LEU A 428 12.34 -20.09 -21.70
CA LEU A 428 11.22 -19.21 -22.05
C LEU A 428 9.94 -19.99 -22.36
N LEU A 429 10.03 -21.10 -23.09
CA LEU A 429 8.91 -21.99 -23.36
C LEU A 429 8.39 -22.64 -22.08
N LEU A 430 9.28 -23.11 -21.19
CA LEU A 430 8.88 -23.71 -19.92
C LEU A 430 8.17 -22.68 -19.04
N TRP A 431 8.71 -21.47 -18.89
CA TRP A 431 8.08 -20.37 -18.15
C TRP A 431 6.67 -20.06 -18.70
N GLN A 432 6.55 -19.85 -20.01
CA GLN A 432 5.29 -19.53 -20.68
C GLN A 432 4.24 -20.66 -20.55
N LEU A 433 4.66 -21.92 -20.46
CA LEU A 433 3.77 -23.07 -20.33
C LEU A 433 3.34 -23.38 -18.87
N THR A 434 4.17 -23.06 -17.87
CA THR A 434 3.86 -23.38 -16.46
C THR A 434 3.34 -22.20 -15.65
N ASP A 435 3.81 -20.98 -15.93
CA ASP A 435 3.57 -19.78 -15.11
C ASP A 435 3.70 -18.52 -15.99
N PRO A 436 2.80 -18.31 -16.97
CA PRO A 436 2.92 -17.25 -17.96
C PRO A 436 2.93 -15.86 -17.33
N LEU A 437 3.72 -14.95 -17.90
CA LEU A 437 3.75 -13.55 -17.51
C LEU A 437 2.39 -12.88 -17.77
N LEU A 438 1.78 -12.33 -16.72
CA LEU A 438 0.53 -11.57 -16.74
C LEU A 438 0.77 -10.13 -16.26
N VAL A 439 -0.13 -9.21 -16.59
CA VAL A 439 -0.10 -7.83 -16.09
C VAL A 439 -0.93 -7.75 -14.81
N PHE A 440 -0.26 -7.58 -13.67
CA PHE A 440 -0.89 -7.41 -12.37
C PHE A 440 -0.92 -5.93 -11.95
N ARG A 441 -2.02 -5.52 -11.32
CA ARG A 441 -2.15 -4.23 -10.64
C ARG A 441 -1.59 -4.38 -9.22
N VAL A 442 -0.54 -3.63 -8.90
CA VAL A 442 0.10 -3.61 -7.58
C VAL A 442 -0.24 -2.27 -6.92
N GLU A 443 -0.72 -2.32 -5.68
CA GLU A 443 -1.00 -1.13 -4.87
C GLU A 443 0.22 -0.83 -3.99
N LEU A 444 0.66 0.43 -3.98
CA LEU A 444 1.75 0.92 -3.13
C LEU A 444 1.20 1.46 -1.80
N ALA A 445 2.10 1.77 -0.87
CA ALA A 445 1.74 2.38 0.40
C ALA A 445 0.87 3.65 0.22
N PRO A 446 -0.25 3.79 0.96
CA PRO A 446 -1.15 4.92 0.82
C PRO A 446 -0.51 6.23 1.31
N VAL A 447 -0.93 7.34 0.70
CA VAL A 447 -0.53 8.70 1.06
C VAL A 447 -1.77 9.48 1.51
N THR A 448 -1.79 9.89 2.77
CA THR A 448 -2.84 10.72 3.37
C THR A 448 -2.67 12.19 2.99
N ASN A 449 -3.67 12.80 2.35
CA ASN A 449 -3.79 14.25 2.24
C ASN A 449 -4.84 14.75 3.24
N GLU A 450 -4.39 15.08 4.44
CA GLU A 450 -5.23 15.55 5.55
C GLU A 450 -6.02 16.82 5.20
N ALA A 451 -5.44 17.71 4.37
CA ALA A 451 -6.05 18.99 4.00
C ALA A 451 -7.28 18.85 3.08
N GLU A 452 -7.40 17.74 2.35
CA GLU A 452 -8.50 17.46 1.41
C GLU A 452 -9.42 16.31 1.89
N GLY A 453 -9.07 15.64 3.00
CA GLY A 453 -9.79 14.45 3.45
C GLY A 453 -9.63 13.24 2.51
N LEU A 454 -8.49 13.14 1.81
CA LEU A 454 -8.23 12.11 0.81
C LEU A 454 -7.15 11.12 1.27
N VAL A 455 -7.31 9.84 0.91
CA VAL A 455 -6.26 8.83 0.93
C VAL A 455 -5.96 8.46 -0.51
N VAL A 456 -4.80 8.88 -1.02
CA VAL A 456 -4.34 8.51 -2.35
C VAL A 456 -3.60 7.18 -2.27
N ILE A 457 -4.10 6.16 -2.97
CA ILE A 457 -3.48 4.84 -3.09
C ILE A 457 -2.79 4.81 -4.46
N PRO A 458 -1.45 4.92 -4.52
CA PRO A 458 -0.74 4.89 -5.80
C PRO A 458 -0.71 3.45 -6.31
N VAL A 459 -1.08 3.23 -7.56
CA VAL A 459 -1.09 1.90 -8.20
C VAL A 459 -0.18 1.88 -9.41
N LEU A 460 0.49 0.75 -9.62
CA LEU A 460 1.32 0.51 -10.79
C LEU A 460 0.94 -0.80 -11.46
N PHE A 461 1.31 -0.94 -12.73
CA PHE A 461 1.12 -2.18 -13.49
C PHE A 461 2.46 -2.88 -13.64
N GLN A 462 2.61 -4.04 -13.01
CA GLN A 462 3.79 -4.88 -13.12
C GLN A 462 3.46 -6.11 -13.96
N CYS A 463 4.32 -6.40 -14.93
CA CYS A 463 4.27 -7.68 -15.61
C CYS A 463 5.07 -8.71 -14.81
N THR A 464 4.39 -9.74 -14.31
CA THR A 464 4.95 -10.74 -13.41
C THR A 464 4.13 -12.04 -13.47
N SER A 465 4.56 -13.08 -12.76
CA SER A 465 3.99 -14.41 -12.68
C SER A 465 4.22 -14.93 -11.25
N TYR A 466 3.50 -15.97 -10.83
CA TYR A 466 3.51 -16.41 -9.42
C TYR A 466 4.89 -16.90 -8.96
N GLY A 467 5.68 -17.45 -9.89
CA GLY A 467 7.06 -17.90 -9.68
C GLY A 467 8.14 -16.95 -10.21
N THR A 468 7.83 -15.70 -10.58
CA THR A 468 8.78 -14.75 -11.23
C THR A 468 10.16 -14.68 -10.56
N MET A 469 10.24 -14.77 -9.23
CA MET A 469 11.52 -14.73 -8.51
C MET A 469 12.43 -15.91 -8.91
N GLY A 470 11.88 -17.13 -8.99
CA GLY A 470 12.61 -18.33 -9.41
C GLY A 470 13.08 -18.26 -10.87
N TRP A 471 12.20 -17.79 -11.76
CA TRP A 471 12.54 -17.57 -13.17
C TRP A 471 13.63 -16.52 -13.35
N THR A 472 13.53 -15.40 -12.63
CA THR A 472 14.52 -14.32 -12.64
C THR A 472 15.88 -14.83 -12.18
N ILE A 473 15.92 -15.61 -11.09
CA ILE A 473 17.15 -16.27 -10.61
C ILE A 473 17.73 -17.19 -11.69
N ALA A 474 16.92 -18.06 -12.30
CA ALA A 474 17.38 -18.99 -13.33
C ALA A 474 18.03 -18.28 -14.55
N PHE A 475 17.38 -17.25 -15.08
CA PHE A 475 17.96 -16.45 -16.17
C PHE A 475 19.20 -15.67 -15.72
N PHE A 476 19.19 -15.06 -14.52
CA PHE A 476 20.36 -14.33 -14.00
C PHE A 476 21.55 -15.24 -13.72
N THR A 477 21.35 -16.48 -13.27
CA THR A 477 22.43 -17.48 -13.16
C THR A 477 23.01 -17.83 -14.53
N PHE A 478 22.17 -18.05 -15.55
CA PHE A 478 22.64 -18.38 -16.90
C PHE A 478 23.39 -17.20 -17.56
N LYS A 479 22.81 -15.99 -17.60
CA LYS A 479 23.48 -14.80 -18.15
C LYS A 479 24.71 -14.41 -17.31
N GLY A 480 24.65 -14.55 -15.99
CA GLY A 480 25.76 -14.30 -15.06
C GLY A 480 26.95 -15.22 -15.33
N LEU A 481 26.71 -16.50 -15.61
CA LEU A 481 27.76 -17.43 -16.03
C LEU A 481 28.40 -17.01 -17.36
N MET A 482 27.61 -16.55 -18.34
CA MET A 482 28.16 -16.01 -19.59
C MET A 482 29.05 -14.78 -19.35
N LEU A 483 28.62 -13.84 -18.49
CA LEU A 483 29.40 -12.66 -18.11
C LEU A 483 30.70 -13.02 -17.36
N LEU A 484 30.64 -13.99 -16.44
CA LEU A 484 31.80 -14.45 -15.67
C LEU A 484 32.84 -15.14 -16.58
N VAL A 485 32.41 -16.05 -17.46
CA VAL A 485 33.29 -16.69 -18.45
C VAL A 485 33.91 -15.65 -19.38
N SER A 486 33.16 -14.61 -19.78
CA SER A 486 33.72 -13.49 -20.54
C SER A 486 34.83 -12.76 -19.80
N ILE A 487 34.70 -12.46 -18.50
CA ILE A 487 35.76 -11.77 -17.73
C ILE A 487 37.08 -12.55 -17.79
N CYS A 488 37.03 -13.86 -17.62
CA CYS A 488 38.20 -14.73 -17.71
C CYS A 488 38.83 -14.81 -19.12
N LEU A 489 38.04 -14.58 -20.18
CA LEU A 489 38.49 -14.69 -21.57
C LEU A 489 38.88 -13.37 -22.23
N ILE A 490 38.27 -12.25 -21.80
CA ILE A 490 38.53 -10.91 -22.36
C ILE A 490 40.02 -10.59 -22.27
N TRP A 491 40.63 -10.64 -21.08
CA TRP A 491 42.04 -10.26 -20.91
C TRP A 491 43.01 -11.03 -21.83
N PRO A 492 43.09 -12.38 -21.81
CA PRO A 492 44.03 -13.10 -22.66
C PRO A 492 43.71 -13.01 -24.16
N ALA A 493 42.42 -12.95 -24.56
CA ALA A 493 42.06 -12.81 -25.97
C ALA A 493 42.33 -11.39 -26.51
N TRP A 494 42.11 -10.36 -25.69
CA TRP A 494 42.26 -8.95 -26.06
C TRP A 494 43.73 -8.51 -26.15
N VAL A 495 44.59 -8.94 -25.22
CA VAL A 495 46.04 -8.71 -25.32
C VAL A 495 46.61 -9.37 -26.58
N MET A 496 46.18 -10.60 -26.88
CA MET A 496 46.62 -11.35 -28.07
C MET A 496 46.09 -10.76 -29.39
N SER A 497 44.88 -10.20 -29.35
CA SER A 497 44.28 -9.39 -30.43
C SER A 497 45.10 -8.14 -30.74
N ILE A 498 45.43 -7.35 -29.70
CA ILE A 498 46.20 -6.10 -29.82
C ILE A 498 47.60 -6.37 -30.39
N ARG A 499 48.33 -7.35 -29.86
CA ARG A 499 49.71 -7.63 -30.27
C ARG A 499 49.83 -7.96 -31.76
N ASN A 500 48.87 -8.73 -32.28
CA ASN A 500 48.95 -9.34 -33.60
C ASN A 500 48.11 -8.62 -34.68
N SER A 501 47.38 -7.56 -34.33
CA SER A 501 46.65 -6.68 -35.27
C SER A 501 45.59 -7.36 -36.17
N ILE A 502 44.94 -8.45 -35.72
CA ILE A 502 43.83 -9.06 -36.47
C ILE A 502 42.51 -8.30 -36.21
N GLY A 503 42.23 -7.36 -37.10
CA GLY A 503 40.89 -6.86 -37.39
C GLY A 503 40.12 -6.24 -36.21
N ASP A 504 38.80 -6.31 -36.31
CA ASP A 504 37.82 -5.73 -35.38
C ASP A 504 37.84 -6.28 -33.94
N SER A 505 38.67 -7.29 -33.67
CA SER A 505 38.72 -8.00 -32.38
C SER A 505 39.04 -7.08 -31.20
N SER A 506 39.95 -6.11 -31.36
CA SER A 506 40.33 -5.20 -30.28
C SER A 506 39.18 -4.27 -29.84
N HIS A 507 38.32 -3.87 -30.79
CA HIS A 507 37.14 -3.05 -30.54
C HIS A 507 35.99 -3.88 -29.91
N ILE A 508 35.86 -5.15 -30.28
CA ILE A 508 34.87 -6.06 -29.69
C ILE A 508 35.23 -6.37 -28.23
N GLY A 509 36.51 -6.48 -27.87
CA GLY A 509 36.93 -6.63 -26.47
C GLY A 509 36.50 -5.46 -25.60
N LEU A 510 36.69 -4.22 -26.10
CA LEU A 510 36.20 -3.01 -25.44
C LEU A 510 34.66 -3.01 -25.30
N ALA A 511 33.94 -3.40 -26.35
CA ALA A 511 32.48 -3.49 -26.32
C ALA A 511 31.97 -4.50 -25.27
N MET A 512 32.64 -5.66 -25.12
CA MET A 512 32.30 -6.63 -24.07
C MET A 512 32.53 -6.09 -22.66
N VAL A 513 33.60 -5.29 -22.44
CA VAL A 513 33.85 -4.63 -21.15
C VAL A 513 32.74 -3.62 -20.82
N CYS A 514 32.29 -2.83 -21.81
CA CYS A 514 31.16 -1.91 -21.62
C CYS A 514 29.89 -2.64 -21.15
N VAL A 515 29.55 -3.78 -21.77
CA VAL A 515 28.39 -4.59 -21.37
C VAL A 515 28.54 -5.16 -19.95
N VAL A 516 29.72 -5.65 -19.58
CA VAL A 516 29.97 -6.18 -18.22
C VAL A 516 29.80 -5.09 -17.16
N LEU A 517 30.39 -3.90 -17.38
CA LEU A 517 30.25 -2.78 -16.46
C LEU A 517 28.78 -2.29 -16.36
N ALA A 518 28.08 -2.19 -17.49
CA ALA A 518 26.68 -1.80 -17.53
C ALA A 518 25.77 -2.83 -16.83
N ALA A 519 26.08 -4.13 -16.90
CA ALA A 519 25.35 -5.18 -16.18
C ALA A 519 25.58 -5.09 -14.66
N ILE A 520 26.84 -4.92 -14.24
CA ILE A 520 27.24 -4.82 -12.82
C ILE A 520 26.58 -3.62 -12.13
N VAL A 521 26.44 -2.48 -12.80
CA VAL A 521 25.80 -1.27 -12.24
C VAL A 521 24.29 -1.26 -12.47
N GLY A 522 23.84 -1.57 -13.68
CA GLY A 522 22.44 -1.43 -14.09
C GLY A 522 21.49 -2.39 -13.40
N VAL A 523 21.90 -3.65 -13.17
CA VAL A 523 21.01 -4.65 -12.56
C VAL A 523 20.68 -4.30 -11.10
N PRO A 524 21.65 -4.06 -10.18
CA PRO A 524 21.35 -3.65 -8.81
C PRO A 524 20.54 -2.36 -8.71
N VAL A 525 20.88 -1.33 -9.51
CA VAL A 525 20.15 -0.06 -9.50
C VAL A 525 18.69 -0.27 -9.96
N SER A 526 18.45 -1.13 -10.96
CA SER A 526 17.08 -1.43 -11.45
C SER A 526 16.17 -2.16 -10.44
N ILE A 527 16.78 -2.80 -9.42
CA ILE A 527 16.06 -3.42 -8.30
C ILE A 527 15.75 -2.36 -7.23
N LEU A 528 16.72 -1.50 -6.89
CA LEU A 528 16.55 -0.43 -5.89
C LEU A 528 15.45 0.59 -6.26
N VAL A 529 15.17 0.80 -7.54
CA VAL A 529 14.16 1.76 -8.03
C VAL A 529 12.84 1.12 -8.46
N GLN A 530 12.55 -0.12 -8.03
CA GLN A 530 11.41 -0.91 -8.54
C GLN A 530 10.04 -0.24 -8.40
N ASP A 531 9.84 0.60 -7.37
CA ASP A 531 8.58 1.30 -7.07
C ASP A 531 8.37 2.59 -7.90
N GLN A 532 9.35 2.95 -8.73
CA GLN A 532 9.36 4.14 -9.58
C GLN A 532 9.47 3.74 -11.06
N PRO A 533 8.35 3.43 -11.76
CA PRO A 533 8.38 2.83 -13.10
C PRO A 533 9.15 3.65 -14.13
N THR A 534 9.00 4.98 -14.11
CA THR A 534 9.76 5.90 -14.98
C THR A 534 11.28 5.80 -14.76
N VAL A 535 11.74 5.73 -13.51
CA VAL A 535 13.17 5.64 -13.18
C VAL A 535 13.71 4.26 -13.50
N ARG A 536 12.95 3.20 -13.21
CA ARG A 536 13.31 1.81 -13.55
C ARG A 536 13.47 1.61 -15.06
N TYR A 537 12.52 2.10 -15.86
CA TYR A 537 12.60 2.06 -17.32
C TYR A 537 13.78 2.90 -17.83
N GLY A 538 14.02 4.08 -17.25
CA GLY A 538 15.20 4.90 -17.51
C GLY A 538 16.52 4.17 -17.28
N VAL A 539 16.70 3.53 -16.12
CA VAL A 539 17.92 2.78 -15.79
C VAL A 539 18.13 1.61 -16.76
N ILE A 540 17.12 0.76 -16.96
CA ILE A 540 17.25 -0.44 -17.81
C ILE A 540 17.47 -0.03 -19.28
N GLY A 541 16.62 0.83 -19.83
CA GLY A 541 16.70 1.28 -21.23
C GLY A 541 17.95 2.11 -21.51
N GLY A 542 18.37 2.97 -20.58
CA GLY A 542 19.56 3.80 -20.72
C GLY A 542 20.84 2.98 -20.83
N PHE A 543 21.11 2.10 -19.87
CA PHE A 543 22.31 1.24 -19.90
C PHE A 543 22.35 0.32 -21.12
N THR A 544 21.19 -0.22 -21.54
CA THR A 544 21.11 -1.15 -22.67
C THR A 544 21.26 -0.45 -24.02
N LEU A 545 20.60 0.69 -24.25
CA LEU A 545 20.78 1.49 -25.48
C LEU A 545 22.21 2.03 -25.61
N ILE A 546 22.83 2.48 -24.51
CA ILE A 546 24.25 2.91 -24.54
C ILE A 546 25.15 1.75 -24.98
N CYS A 547 24.86 0.52 -24.52
CA CYS A 547 25.59 -0.67 -24.94
C CYS A 547 25.35 -1.03 -26.41
N THR A 548 24.10 -1.11 -26.90
CA THR A 548 23.83 -1.48 -28.30
C THR A 548 24.41 -0.46 -29.29
N ILE A 549 24.32 0.83 -28.97
CA ILE A 549 24.95 1.91 -29.76
C ILE A 549 26.48 1.79 -29.72
N ALA A 550 27.09 1.59 -28.54
CA ALA A 550 28.55 1.43 -28.44
C ALA A 550 29.06 0.21 -29.24
N ILE A 551 28.36 -0.92 -29.15
CA ILE A 551 28.65 -2.15 -29.91
C ILE A 551 28.64 -1.88 -31.41
N VAL A 552 27.56 -1.29 -31.93
CA VAL A 552 27.40 -1.03 -33.37
C VAL A 552 28.48 -0.05 -33.87
N LEU A 553 28.75 1.03 -33.12
CA LEU A 553 29.76 2.02 -33.49
C LEU A 553 31.18 1.44 -33.44
N LEU A 554 31.52 0.66 -32.43
CA LEU A 554 32.84 0.03 -32.28
C LEU A 554 33.15 -0.98 -33.39
N ILE A 555 32.14 -1.65 -33.97
CA ILE A 555 32.31 -2.56 -35.11
C ILE A 555 32.27 -1.82 -36.46
N LEU A 556 31.39 -0.81 -36.61
CA LEU A 556 31.15 -0.13 -37.89
C LEU A 556 32.18 0.97 -38.21
N VAL A 557 32.53 1.81 -37.24
CA VAL A 557 33.35 3.02 -37.49
C VAL A 557 34.79 2.68 -37.92
N PRO A 558 35.53 1.74 -37.28
CA PRO A 558 36.87 1.37 -37.73
C PRO A 558 36.89 0.84 -39.16
N LYS A 559 35.90 0.02 -39.52
CA LYS A 559 35.75 -0.56 -40.88
C LYS A 559 35.46 0.49 -41.93
N LEU A 560 34.62 1.50 -41.61
CA LEU A 560 34.35 2.61 -42.52
C LEU A 560 35.60 3.46 -42.76
N ILE A 561 36.43 3.67 -41.73
CA ILE A 561 37.70 4.40 -41.84
C ILE A 561 38.74 3.59 -42.63
N ALA A 562 38.89 2.30 -42.33
CA ALA A 562 39.80 1.39 -43.03
C ALA A 562 39.48 1.31 -44.53
N TYR A 563 38.20 1.15 -44.87
CA TYR A 563 37.74 1.12 -46.26
C TYR A 563 38.01 2.43 -47.02
N ARG A 564 37.96 3.59 -46.33
CA ARG A 564 38.35 4.89 -46.91
C ARG A 564 39.87 5.10 -47.00
N LYS A 565 40.68 4.40 -46.19
CA LYS A 565 42.15 4.56 -46.12
C LYS A 565 42.94 3.50 -46.90
N GLY A 566 42.29 2.48 -47.46
CA GLY A 566 42.93 1.43 -48.27
C GLY A 566 43.19 0.13 -47.52
N ASP A 567 42.15 -0.45 -46.93
CA ASP A 567 42.14 -1.81 -46.34
C ASP A 567 43.13 -2.06 -45.18
N MET A 568 43.45 -1.03 -44.38
CA MET A 568 44.20 -1.15 -43.13
C MET A 568 43.41 -0.55 -41.96
N GLU A 569 43.08 -1.37 -40.94
CA GLU A 569 42.30 -0.93 -39.78
C GLU A 569 43.16 -0.16 -38.76
N PRO A 570 42.70 1.01 -38.27
CA PRO A 570 43.42 1.76 -37.25
C PRO A 570 43.20 1.14 -35.87
N THR A 571 44.18 0.39 -35.37
CA THR A 571 44.17 -0.13 -34.00
C THR A 571 44.11 1.01 -32.98
N LEU A 572 43.17 0.93 -32.04
CA LEU A 572 42.87 2.02 -31.09
C LEU A 572 44.04 2.37 -30.15
N LEU A 573 45.00 1.46 -29.98
CA LEU A 573 45.98 1.43 -28.90
C LEU A 573 47.42 1.23 -29.41
N SER A 574 47.77 1.81 -30.56
CA SER A 574 49.16 1.81 -31.04
C SER A 574 50.21 2.33 -30.03
N PRO A 575 49.93 3.24 -29.07
CA PRO A 575 50.89 3.63 -28.04
C PRO A 575 51.11 2.57 -26.95
N MET A 576 50.07 1.82 -26.55
CA MET A 576 50.19 0.78 -25.52
C MET A 576 50.97 -0.45 -26.00
N ARG A 577 51.15 -0.62 -27.31
CA ARG A 577 51.88 -1.77 -27.87
C ARG A 577 53.28 -1.89 -27.28
N LEU A 578 53.99 -0.76 -27.16
CA LEU A 578 55.31 -0.67 -26.52
C LEU A 578 55.28 -1.20 -25.07
N ILE A 579 54.33 -0.75 -24.25
CA ILE A 579 54.19 -1.14 -22.83
C ILE A 579 53.84 -2.63 -22.69
N ILE A 580 53.05 -3.18 -23.62
CA ILE A 580 52.67 -4.60 -23.62
C ILE A 580 53.82 -5.49 -24.09
N ASP A 581 54.60 -5.06 -25.08
CA ASP A 581 55.77 -5.81 -25.55
C ASP A 581 56.88 -5.78 -24.47
N GLU A 582 57.12 -4.63 -23.82
CA GLU A 582 58.04 -4.45 -22.67
C GLU A 582 57.68 -5.38 -21.48
N PHE A 583 56.40 -5.39 -21.07
CA PHE A 583 55.93 -6.28 -19.99
C PHE A 583 55.97 -7.78 -20.34
N VAL A 584 56.13 -8.14 -21.62
CA VAL A 584 56.25 -9.54 -22.07
C VAL A 584 57.72 -9.97 -22.17
N GLU A 585 58.66 -9.07 -22.45
CA GLU A 585 60.10 -9.38 -22.36
C GLU A 585 60.52 -9.72 -20.91
N ASP A 586 59.95 -9.05 -19.90
CA ASP A 586 60.09 -9.42 -18.48
C ASP A 586 59.56 -10.85 -18.18
N LEU A 587 58.48 -11.28 -18.85
CA LEU A 587 57.85 -12.59 -18.62
C LEU A 587 58.55 -13.76 -19.33
N ASP A 588 59.22 -13.53 -20.46
CA ASP A 588 59.99 -14.57 -21.16
C ASP A 588 61.47 -14.60 -20.73
N SER A 589 62.07 -13.48 -20.31
CA SER A 589 63.39 -13.47 -19.66
C SER A 589 63.38 -14.24 -18.33
N GLY A 590 62.30 -14.11 -17.53
CA GLY A 590 62.08 -14.91 -16.32
C GLY A 590 62.07 -16.43 -16.57
N LYS A 591 61.57 -16.90 -17.73
CA LYS A 591 61.63 -18.32 -18.11
C LYS A 591 63.02 -18.78 -18.51
N HIS A 592 63.79 -17.92 -19.21
CA HIS A 592 65.14 -18.28 -19.62
C HIS A 592 66.07 -18.48 -18.42
N ASN A 593 65.98 -17.64 -17.39
CA ASN A 593 66.76 -17.81 -16.16
C ASN A 593 66.41 -19.13 -15.45
N ALA A 594 65.11 -19.42 -15.25
CA ALA A 594 64.66 -20.68 -14.63
C ALA A 594 65.11 -21.94 -15.39
N SER A 595 65.33 -21.85 -16.71
CA SER A 595 65.79 -22.97 -17.55
C SER A 595 67.30 -23.29 -17.46
N ASN A 596 68.10 -22.37 -16.89
CA ASN A 596 69.56 -22.55 -16.76
C ASN A 596 69.97 -23.10 -15.38
N GLU A 597 69.25 -22.77 -14.30
CA GLU A 597 69.55 -23.32 -12.96
C GLU A 597 69.21 -24.81 -12.86
N SER A 598 68.19 -25.29 -13.58
CA SER A 598 67.69 -26.68 -13.52
C SER A 598 68.50 -27.69 -14.33
N ARG A 599 69.80 -27.46 -14.57
CA ARG A 599 70.64 -28.32 -15.45
C ARG A 599 72.06 -28.56 -14.92
N GLY A 600 72.26 -28.44 -13.60
CA GLY A 600 73.58 -28.34 -12.99
C GLY A 600 73.85 -29.19 -11.74
N GLN A 601 73.06 -30.23 -11.42
CA GLN A 601 73.40 -31.20 -10.36
C GLN A 601 72.60 -32.51 -10.49
N ASP A 602 73.30 -33.62 -10.71
CA ASP A 602 72.82 -35.00 -10.52
C ASP A 602 74.05 -35.93 -10.36
N GLY A 603 74.02 -36.83 -9.37
CA GLY A 603 75.16 -37.65 -8.93
C GLY A 603 76.05 -36.98 -7.86
N GLU A 604 76.60 -37.69 -6.87
CA GLU A 604 76.50 -39.12 -6.51
C GLU A 604 76.63 -39.29 -4.97
N VAL A 605 76.47 -40.52 -4.45
CA VAL A 605 76.25 -40.84 -3.02
C VAL A 605 77.54 -41.33 -2.32
N ASP A 606 77.91 -40.79 -1.15
CA ASP A 606 77.80 -41.47 0.18
C ASP A 606 78.62 -40.82 1.35
N ALA A 607 78.20 -41.12 2.58
CA ALA A 607 78.92 -41.28 3.87
C ALA A 607 80.09 -40.39 4.36
N ARG A 608 79.86 -39.77 5.55
CA ARG A 608 80.82 -39.44 6.65
C ARG A 608 81.91 -38.37 6.35
N GLU A 609 82.41 -37.59 7.31
CA GLU A 609 82.53 -37.78 8.77
C GLU A 609 82.39 -36.45 9.58
N MET A 610 82.96 -36.38 10.80
CA MET A 610 82.71 -35.34 11.82
C MET A 610 83.71 -34.16 11.80
N ASN A 611 83.28 -32.96 12.22
CA ASN A 611 83.81 -32.17 13.38
C ASN A 611 83.32 -30.69 13.37
N VAL A 612 82.58 -30.23 14.39
CA VAL A 612 83.01 -29.52 15.63
C VAL A 612 83.11 -27.98 15.50
N ALA A 613 82.15 -27.28 16.14
CA ALA A 613 82.21 -26.08 17.00
C ALA A 613 83.06 -24.82 16.59
N HIS A 614 82.82 -23.59 17.08
CA HIS A 614 81.88 -23.08 18.10
C HIS A 614 81.64 -21.55 17.92
N ASN A 615 81.03 -20.92 18.95
CA ASN A 615 81.01 -19.47 19.26
C ASN A 615 80.17 -18.55 18.34
N VAL A 616 79.55 -17.42 18.72
CA VAL A 616 79.21 -16.64 19.96
C VAL A 616 79.05 -15.19 19.43
N ASP A 617 78.17 -14.29 19.88
CA ASP A 617 77.33 -14.27 21.07
C ASP A 617 75.97 -13.56 20.88
N GLN A 618 75.17 -13.73 21.93
CA GLN A 618 73.98 -13.06 22.43
C GLN A 618 73.94 -11.51 22.37
N ASN A 619 72.74 -10.91 22.39
CA ASN A 619 72.25 -10.26 23.63
C ASN A 619 70.75 -9.89 23.67
N GLU A 620 70.24 -9.79 24.91
CA GLU A 620 68.85 -9.59 25.38
C GLU A 620 68.93 -8.97 26.82
N ILE A 621 67.93 -8.60 27.63
CA ILE A 621 66.46 -8.74 27.70
C ILE A 621 65.90 -7.48 28.42
N LYS A 622 64.68 -7.01 28.06
CA LYS A 622 63.58 -6.47 28.91
C LYS A 622 62.59 -5.64 28.07
N ILE A 623 61.26 -5.80 28.09
CA ILE A 623 60.27 -6.10 29.15
C ILE A 623 60.02 -4.92 30.10
N GLU A 624 58.89 -4.21 29.90
CA GLU A 624 57.88 -4.02 30.95
C GLU A 624 56.48 -3.66 30.35
N ASN A 625 55.45 -3.57 31.21
CA ASN A 625 54.03 -3.75 30.85
C ASN A 625 53.23 -2.45 30.55
N GLY A 626 52.10 -2.59 29.84
CA GLY A 626 51.07 -1.56 29.72
C GLY A 626 49.70 -2.11 29.24
N HIS A 627 48.62 -1.81 29.97
CA HIS A 627 47.25 -2.27 29.66
C HIS A 627 46.49 -1.35 28.69
N HIS A 628 45.68 -1.93 27.80
CA HIS A 628 44.23 -1.70 27.55
C HIS A 628 43.90 -2.18 26.11
N SER A 629 42.98 -3.12 25.88
CA SER A 629 41.51 -3.06 26.10
C SER A 629 40.78 -2.20 25.08
N ASN A 630 40.42 -2.78 23.93
CA ASN A 630 39.02 -3.09 23.60
C ASN A 630 38.93 -3.84 22.26
N GLY A 631 37.96 -4.73 22.15
CA GLY A 631 37.51 -5.30 20.88
C GLY A 631 36.02 -5.03 20.70
N TYR A 632 35.56 -4.96 19.45
CA TYR A 632 34.16 -4.97 19.08
C TYR A 632 33.94 -5.90 17.89
N PHE A 633 32.86 -6.66 17.97
CA PHE A 633 32.11 -7.21 16.82
C PHE A 633 30.96 -6.24 16.51
#